data_AF-A0A6L6B4X5-F1
#
_entry.id   AF-A0A6L6B4X5-F1
#
_cell.length_a   1.000
_cell.length_b   1.000
_cell.length_c   1.000
_cell.angle_alpha   90.00
_cell.angle_beta   90.00
_cell.angle_gamma   90.00
#
_symmetry.space_group_name_H-M   'P 1'
#
loop_
_entity.id
_entity.type
_entity.pdbx_description
1 polymer ?
#
loop_
_entity_poly.entity_id
_entity_poly.type
_entity_poly.pdbx_seq_one_letter_code
_entity_poly.pdbx_strand_id
1 'polypeptide(L)'
;MLIPLLFLFLIALQITIAIHGRNMEKLQAQDIASRGAISGSFSSNDTFVHIYSPDPNQNLDMVITRKEKTLPRMIPGLASILGRELATDVSGVAIVENQR
;
A
#
# COMPACT_ATOMS: atom_id res chain seq x y z
N MET A 1 -24.93 -21.09 -22.39
CA MET A 1 -25.10 -20.02 -21.37
C MET A 1 -24.10 -20.09 -20.20
N LEU A 2 -23.27 -21.14 -20.07
CA LEU A 2 -22.32 -21.26 -18.94
C LEU A 2 -21.11 -20.31 -19.03
N ILE A 3 -20.59 -20.07 -20.26
CA ILE A 3 -19.39 -19.25 -20.48
C ILE A 3 -19.55 -17.81 -19.95
N PRO A 4 -20.64 -17.08 -20.26
CA PRO A 4 -20.83 -15.73 -19.72
C PRO A 4 -20.93 -15.67 -18.20
N LEU A 5 -21.59 -16.68 -17.59
CA LEU A 5 -21.75 -16.74 -16.13
C LEU A 5 -20.41 -17.00 -15.43
N LEU A 6 -19.60 -17.92 -15.96
CA LEU A 6 -18.26 -18.18 -15.45
C LEU A 6 -17.37 -16.94 -15.56
N PHE A 7 -17.47 -16.21 -16.68
CA PHE A 7 -16.70 -14.98 -16.86
C PHE A 7 -17.07 -13.90 -15.83
N LEU A 8 -18.37 -13.69 -15.60
CA LEU A 8 -18.85 -12.78 -14.56
C LEU A 8 -18.36 -13.20 -13.16
N PHE A 9 -18.39 -14.50 -12.86
CA PHE A 9 -17.85 -15.05 -11.61
C PHE A 9 -16.35 -14.75 -11.45
N LEU A 10 -15.54 -14.96 -12.49
CA LEU A 10 -14.10 -14.68 -12.44
C LEU A 10 -13.81 -13.18 -12.27
N ILE A 11 -14.63 -12.29 -12.85
CA ILE A 11 -14.56 -10.84 -12.61
C ILE A 11 -14.80 -10.53 -11.13
N ALA A 12 -15.90 -11.02 -10.58
CA ALA A 12 -16.25 -10.78 -9.18
C ALA A 12 -15.16 -11.31 -8.22
N LEU A 13 -14.61 -12.49 -8.52
CA LEU A 13 -13.51 -13.08 -7.76
C LEU A 13 -12.24 -12.22 -7.84
N GLN A 14 -11.86 -11.76 -9.04
CA GLN A 14 -10.68 -10.91 -9.25
C GLN A 14 -10.78 -9.59 -8.47
N ILE A 15 -11.96 -8.95 -8.49
CA ILE A 15 -12.22 -7.71 -7.75
C ILE A 15 -12.12 -7.95 -6.24
N THR A 16 -12.75 -9.02 -5.74
CA THR A 16 -12.73 -9.39 -4.32
C THR A 16 -11.29 -9.58 -3.81
N ILE A 17 -10.48 -10.33 -4.56
CA ILE A 17 -9.07 -10.57 -4.24
C ILE A 17 -8.27 -9.26 -4.27
N ALA A 18 -8.48 -8.41 -5.27
CA ALA A 18 -7.80 -7.13 -5.37
C ALA A 18 -8.10 -6.21 -4.18
N ILE A 19 -9.36 -6.12 -3.77
CA ILE A 19 -9.79 -5.31 -2.62
C ILE A 19 -9.19 -5.86 -1.32
N HIS A 20 -9.35 -7.16 -1.08
CA HIS A 20 -8.85 -7.77 0.15
C HIS A 20 -7.33 -7.70 0.25
N GLY A 21 -6.62 -8.01 -0.85
CA GLY A 21 -5.18 -7.88 -0.94
C GLY A 21 -4.73 -6.45 -0.65
N ARG A 22 -5.34 -5.44 -1.31
CA ARG A 22 -5.01 -4.03 -1.09
C ARG A 22 -5.22 -3.62 0.37
N ASN A 23 -6.30 -4.05 1.00
CA ASN A 23 -6.60 -3.71 2.38
C ASN A 23 -5.58 -4.34 3.35
N MET A 24 -5.22 -5.61 3.13
CA MET A 24 -4.22 -6.29 3.94
C MET A 24 -2.85 -5.63 3.83
N GLU A 25 -2.41 -5.30 2.62
CA GLU A 25 -1.15 -4.60 2.40
C GLU A 25 -1.18 -3.18 3.00
N LYS A 26 -2.33 -2.47 2.94
CA LYS A 26 -2.48 -1.14 3.54
C LYS A 26 -2.36 -1.18 5.06
N LEU A 27 -2.98 -2.17 5.71
CA LEU A 27 -2.85 -2.39 7.15
C LEU A 27 -1.40 -2.67 7.54
N GLN A 28 -0.70 -3.51 6.78
CA GLN A 28 0.71 -3.81 7.04
C GLN A 28 1.62 -2.60 6.82
N ALA A 29 1.43 -1.84 5.74
CA ALA A 29 2.19 -0.63 5.49
C ALA A 29 1.98 0.40 6.62
N GLN A 30 0.75 0.52 7.13
CA GLN A 30 0.43 1.38 8.27
C GLN A 30 1.08 0.89 9.57
N ASP A 31 1.06 -0.41 9.86
CA ASP A 31 1.72 -1.00 11.03
C ASP A 31 3.23 -0.72 11.01
N ILE A 32 3.88 -0.91 9.86
CA ILE A 32 5.30 -0.61 9.68
C ILE A 32 5.58 0.87 9.91
N ALA A 33 4.83 1.77 9.27
CA ALA A 33 5.01 3.22 9.44
C ALA A 33 4.85 3.64 10.91
N SER A 34 3.82 3.13 11.59
CA SER A 34 3.56 3.43 13.00
C SER A 34 4.68 2.90 13.92
N ARG A 35 5.13 1.65 13.71
CA ARG A 35 6.22 1.06 14.50
C ARG A 35 7.55 1.75 14.22
N GLY A 36 7.80 2.14 12.98
CA GLY A 36 8.97 2.92 12.58
C GLY A 36 8.98 4.28 13.27
N ALA A 37 7.86 5.00 13.28
CA ALA A 37 7.75 6.30 13.96
C ALA A 37 8.02 6.21 15.48
N ILE A 38 7.63 5.11 16.14
CA ILE A 38 7.89 4.91 17.57
C ILE A 38 9.34 4.46 17.82
N SER A 39 9.85 3.55 17.00
CA SER A 39 11.16 2.93 17.22
C SER A 39 12.34 3.71 16.63
N GLY A 40 12.06 4.67 15.73
CA GLY A 40 13.07 5.34 14.91
C GLY A 40 13.70 4.44 13.84
N SER A 41 13.19 3.22 13.65
CA SER A 41 13.71 2.26 12.66
C SER A 41 12.92 2.38 11.36
N PHE A 42 13.58 2.87 10.31
CA PHE A 42 12.96 3.13 9.00
C PHE A 42 13.68 2.36 7.90
N SER A 43 12.92 1.99 6.87
CA SER A 43 13.44 1.37 5.66
C SER A 43 14.03 2.42 4.72
N SER A 44 15.00 2.00 3.90
CA SER A 44 15.55 2.83 2.82
C SER A 44 14.51 3.27 1.76
N ASN A 45 13.36 2.58 1.70
CA ASN A 45 12.26 2.91 0.79
C ASN A 45 11.21 3.84 1.43
N ASP A 46 11.38 4.20 2.71
CA ASP A 46 10.50 5.15 3.38
C ASP A 46 10.83 6.58 2.93
N THR A 47 9.79 7.38 2.74
CA THR A 47 9.93 8.80 2.38
C THR A 47 9.58 9.67 3.57
N PHE A 48 10.35 10.72 3.81
CA PHE A 48 10.09 11.69 4.87
C PHE A 48 9.63 13.01 4.25
N VAL A 49 8.53 13.55 4.77
CA VAL A 49 8.00 14.86 4.41
C VAL A 49 8.02 15.71 5.67
N HIS A 50 8.86 16.74 5.68
CA HIS A 50 8.96 17.65 6.82
C HIS A 50 7.64 18.41 7.04
N ILE A 51 7.18 18.44 8.29
CA ILE A 51 6.02 19.21 8.73
C ILE A 51 6.53 20.45 9.43
N TYR A 52 6.19 21.62 8.90
CA TYR A 52 6.50 22.90 9.53
C TYR A 52 5.89 22.99 10.94
N SER A 53 6.71 23.27 11.94
CA SER A 53 6.28 23.66 13.28
C SER A 53 6.70 25.10 13.60
N PRO A 54 5.82 25.93 14.18
CA PRO A 54 6.20 27.23 14.71
C PRO A 54 7.16 27.16 15.91
N ASP A 55 7.19 26.03 16.63
CA ASP A 55 8.13 25.80 17.73
C ASP A 55 9.45 25.26 17.15
N PRO A 56 10.56 26.00 17.24
CA PRO A 56 11.85 25.58 16.70
C PRO A 56 12.42 24.33 17.39
N ASN A 57 11.88 23.92 18.54
CA ASN A 57 12.28 22.68 19.22
C ASN A 57 11.46 21.46 18.78
N GLN A 58 10.46 21.65 17.91
CA GLN A 58 9.65 20.57 17.36
C GLN A 58 10.00 20.35 15.89
N ASN A 59 10.76 19.29 15.64
CA ASN A 59 11.06 18.85 14.28
C ASN A 59 10.21 17.63 13.96
N LEU A 60 9.11 17.85 13.24
CA LEU A 60 8.14 16.82 12.91
C LEU A 60 8.34 16.38 11.47
N ASP A 61 8.51 15.08 11.25
CA ASP A 61 8.57 14.50 9.92
C ASP A 61 7.40 13.51 9.74
N MET A 62 6.72 13.60 8.60
CA MET A 62 5.77 12.56 8.17
C MET A 62 6.53 11.48 7.43
N VAL A 63 6.56 10.27 7.99
CA VAL A 63 7.09 9.09 7.32
C VAL A 63 6.00 8.44 6.47
N ILE A 64 6.34 8.11 5.23
CA ILE A 64 5.49 7.42 4.26
C ILE A 64 6.16 6.10 3.90
N THR A 65 5.59 4.99 4.36
CA THR A 65 6.07 3.64 4.05
C THR A 65 5.27 3.08 2.88
N ARG A 66 5.94 2.74 1.77
CA ARG A 66 5.29 2.20 0.57
C ARG A 66 5.42 0.68 0.52
N LYS A 67 4.35 0.01 0.08
CA LYS A 67 4.31 -1.43 -0.10
C LYS A 67 3.63 -1.79 -1.41
N GLU A 68 4.29 -2.64 -2.18
CA GLU A 68 3.79 -3.17 -3.44
C GLU A 68 3.75 -4.69 -3.41
N LYS A 69 2.71 -5.28 -4.00
CA LYS A 69 2.57 -6.74 -4.10
C LYS A 69 1.74 -7.14 -5.31
N THR A 70 2.23 -8.14 -6.04
CA THR A 70 1.51 -8.74 -7.16
C THR A 70 0.27 -9.51 -6.68
N LEU A 71 -0.84 -9.36 -7.40
CA LEU A 71 -2.10 -10.05 -7.19
C LEU A 71 -2.19 -11.32 -8.04
N PRO A 72 -2.84 -12.38 -7.53
CA PRO A 72 -3.19 -13.54 -8.34
C PRO A 72 -4.07 -13.15 -9.55
N ARG A 73 -3.86 -13.83 -10.68
CA ARG A 73 -4.63 -13.63 -11.91
C ARG A 73 -5.68 -14.73 -12.06
N MET A 74 -6.94 -14.37 -11.91
CA MET A 74 -8.09 -15.28 -12.07
C MET A 74 -8.65 -15.24 -13.49
N ILE A 75 -8.57 -14.08 -14.16
CA ILE A 75 -9.01 -13.92 -15.55
C ILE A 75 -7.80 -14.05 -16.48
N PRO A 76 -7.75 -15.09 -17.34
CA PRO A 76 -6.69 -15.23 -18.33
C PRO A 76 -6.64 -14.03 -19.27
N GLY A 77 -5.44 -13.55 -19.59
CA GLY A 77 -5.24 -12.44 -20.54
C GLY A 77 -5.57 -11.04 -20.01
N LEU A 78 -6.16 -10.89 -18.82
CA LEU A 78 -6.51 -9.56 -18.27
C LEU A 78 -5.29 -8.66 -18.09
N ALA A 79 -4.18 -9.18 -17.55
CA ALA A 79 -2.94 -8.40 -17.39
C ALA A 79 -2.38 -7.94 -18.75
N SER A 80 -2.44 -8.79 -19.76
CA SER A 80 -2.01 -8.46 -21.13
C SER A 80 -2.89 -7.36 -21.75
N ILE A 81 -4.21 -7.41 -21.52
CA ILE A 81 -5.16 -6.38 -21.99
C ILE A 81 -4.91 -5.04 -21.30
N LEU A 82 -4.61 -5.06 -19.99
CA LEU A 82 -4.33 -3.85 -19.21
C LEU A 82 -2.90 -3.30 -19.44
N GLY A 83 -2.04 -4.04 -20.15
CA GLY A 83 -0.64 -3.68 -20.39
C GLY A 83 0.21 -3.62 -19.13
N ARG A 84 -0.25 -4.21 -18.01
CA ARG A 84 0.45 -4.19 -16.73
C ARG A 84 0.10 -5.39 -15.86
N GLU A 85 1.00 -5.69 -14.94
CA GLU A 85 0.75 -6.62 -13.86
C GLU A 85 -0.39 -6.16 -12.97
N LEU A 86 -1.17 -7.13 -12.47
CA LEU A 86 -2.13 -6.84 -11.42
C LEU A 86 -1.35 -6.76 -10.11
N ALA A 87 -1.26 -5.58 -9.52
CA ALA A 87 -0.55 -5.37 -8.27
C ALA A 87 -1.32 -4.39 -7.38
N THR A 88 -1.10 -4.51 -6.07
CA THR A 88 -1.47 -3.51 -5.09
C THR A 88 -0.29 -2.60 -4.85
N ASP A 89 -0.52 -1.29 -4.79
CA ASP A 89 0.44 -0.28 -4.40
C ASP A 89 -0.22 0.59 -3.33
N VAL A 90 0.31 0.55 -2.11
CA VAL A 90 -0.28 1.19 -0.93
C VAL A 90 0.80 1.86 -0.10
N SER A 91 0.38 2.85 0.69
CA SER A 91 1.28 3.53 1.61
C SER A 91 0.70 3.56 3.02
N GLY A 92 1.51 3.34 4.03
CA GLY A 92 1.25 3.70 5.43
C GLY A 92 1.85 5.05 5.75
N VAL A 93 1.29 5.76 6.72
CA VAL A 93 1.77 7.09 7.10
C VAL A 93 1.84 7.20 8.60
N ALA A 94 2.91 7.76 9.15
CA ALA A 94 3.02 8.11 10.56
C ALA A 94 3.77 9.44 10.71
N ILE A 95 3.62 10.07 11.88
CA ILE A 95 4.37 11.28 12.25
C ILE A 95 5.43 10.86 13.25
N VAL A 96 6.67 11.29 13.02
CA VAL A 96 7.79 11.11 13.94
C VAL A 96 8.32 12.48 14.35
N GLU A 97 8.68 12.61 15.62
CA GLU A 97 9.43 13.76 16.12
C GLU A 97 10.92 13.43 16.06
N ASN A 98 11.64 14.15 15.21
CA ASN A 98 13.03 13.91 14.91
C ASN A 98 13.90 14.88 15.72
N GLN A 99 14.51 14.40 16.80
CA GLN A 99 15.35 15.23 17.69
C GLN A 99 16.73 15.60 17.11
N ARG A 100 16.92 15.47 15.78
CA ARG A 100 18.18 15.82 15.09
C ARG A 100 18.32 17.32 14.87
#